data_AF-A0A844DJQ0-F1
#
_entry.id   AF-A0A844DJQ0-F1
#
_cell.length_a   1.000
_cell.length_b   1.000
_cell.length_c   1.000
_cell.angle_alpha   90.00
_cell.angle_beta   90.00
_cell.angle_gamma   90.00
#
_symmetry.space_group_name_H-M   'P 1'
#
loop_
_entity.id
_entity.type
_entity.pdbx_description
1 polymer ?
#
loop_
_entity_poly.entity_id
_entity_poly.type
_entity_poly.pdbx_seq_one_letter_code
_entity_poly.pdbx_strand_id
1 'polypeptide(L)'
;MSYTFSRRAFLKYSAATAVAVAGASLLGGCEYQDPQNPVCKTLPGAIKSDLQVIAGLKSMKIEKGTCTLEVDIESARANPIPLDPYRFSVAVKDVKDEQPVYFSDNYGGVRILDAKDPLIQQKKPITIHLAADHFPTLEEGQTVVFKFMPIRESPEYSMTWEITKEVYEEFIANQSTSKN
;
A
#
# COMPACT_ATOMS: atom_id res chain seq x y z
N MET A 1 -18.40 -9.03 -64.39
CA MET A 1 -18.92 -10.31 -63.88
C MET A 1 -17.77 -11.30 -63.80
N SER A 2 -17.76 -12.02 -62.68
CA SER A 2 -16.74 -12.83 -61.99
C SER A 2 -16.19 -14.06 -62.71
N TYR A 3 -14.95 -14.46 -62.38
CA TYR A 3 -14.41 -15.83 -62.17
C TYR A 3 -12.95 -15.68 -61.65
N THR A 4 -12.33 -16.44 -60.72
CA THR A 4 -12.67 -17.33 -59.59
C THR A 4 -11.33 -17.83 -58.98
N PHE A 5 -11.27 -18.01 -57.64
CA PHE A 5 -10.53 -19.07 -56.89
C PHE A 5 -8.96 -19.07 -56.91
N SER A 6 -8.14 -19.31 -55.87
CA SER A 6 -8.27 -19.62 -54.43
C SER A 6 -6.92 -19.97 -53.78
N ARG A 7 -6.85 -19.73 -52.46
CA ARG A 7 -6.12 -20.43 -51.36
C ARG A 7 -4.59 -20.32 -51.18
N ARG A 8 -4.29 -19.98 -49.92
CA ARG A 8 -3.10 -20.22 -49.06
C ARG A 8 -2.01 -19.16 -49.07
N ALA A 9 -2.04 -18.31 -48.04
CA ALA A 9 -0.89 -18.23 -47.13
C ALA A 9 -1.30 -17.60 -45.78
N PHE A 10 -1.33 -18.47 -44.78
CA PHE A 10 -0.98 -18.24 -43.39
C PHE A 10 -1.69 -17.14 -42.61
N LEU A 11 -2.65 -17.61 -41.81
CA LEU A 11 -2.73 -17.21 -40.40
C LEU A 11 -1.31 -17.01 -39.82
N LYS A 12 -1.01 -15.78 -39.43
CA LYS A 12 -0.19 -15.52 -38.26
C LYS A 12 -0.99 -14.63 -37.33
N TYR A 13 -1.72 -15.31 -36.44
CA TYR A 13 -2.01 -14.78 -35.12
C TYR A 13 -0.69 -14.26 -34.53
N SER A 14 -0.53 -12.95 -34.43
CA SER A 14 0.17 -12.38 -33.27
C SER A 14 -0.92 -11.92 -32.32
N ALA A 15 -1.39 -12.86 -31.51
CA ALA A 15 -1.97 -12.53 -30.23
C ALA A 15 -0.84 -11.91 -29.38
N ALA A 16 -1.00 -10.65 -29.02
CA ALA A 16 -0.29 -10.04 -27.91
C ALA A 16 -1.18 -8.92 -27.38
N THR A 17 -2.10 -9.33 -26.50
CA THR A 17 -2.43 -8.65 -25.25
C THR A 17 -2.10 -7.15 -25.20
N ALA A 18 -3.08 -6.32 -25.51
CA ALA A 18 -3.24 -5.06 -24.80
C ALA A 18 -4.40 -5.24 -23.84
N VAL A 19 -4.10 -5.74 -22.63
CA VAL A 19 -4.99 -5.51 -21.50
C VAL A 19 -4.88 -4.03 -21.20
N ALA A 20 -5.73 -3.22 -21.84
CA ALA A 20 -6.03 -1.92 -21.32
C ALA A 20 -6.84 -2.14 -20.05
N VAL A 21 -6.15 -2.25 -18.91
CA VAL A 21 -6.76 -1.86 -17.63
C VAL A 21 -6.89 -0.35 -17.72
N ALA A 22 -7.89 0.13 -18.47
CA ALA A 22 -8.49 1.41 -18.19
C ALA A 22 -9.17 1.21 -16.84
N GLY A 23 -8.42 1.47 -15.78
CA GLY A 23 -8.97 1.61 -14.44
C GLY A 23 -10.04 2.68 -14.52
N ALA A 24 -11.29 2.24 -14.59
CA ALA A 24 -12.44 3.08 -14.36
C ALA A 24 -12.41 3.47 -12.89
N SER A 25 -11.67 4.53 -12.59
CA SER A 25 -11.73 5.30 -11.34
C SER A 25 -11.20 6.70 -11.65
N LEU A 26 -11.79 7.32 -12.67
CA LEU A 26 -11.43 8.66 -13.15
C LEU A 26 -12.31 9.75 -12.52
N LEU A 27 -13.03 9.45 -11.44
CA LEU A 27 -13.91 10.39 -10.71
C LEU A 27 -14.05 10.05 -9.21
N GLY A 28 -12.97 9.64 -8.54
CA GLY A 28 -12.86 9.93 -7.11
C GLY A 28 -12.28 11.33 -7.03
N GLY A 29 -13.04 12.31 -6.54
CA GLY A 29 -12.52 13.67 -6.37
C GLY A 29 -11.15 13.58 -5.69
N CYS A 30 -10.12 14.17 -6.31
CA CYS A 30 -8.83 14.28 -5.65
C CYS A 30 -9.09 15.14 -4.40
N GLU A 31 -9.37 14.49 -3.26
CA GLU A 31 -9.27 15.13 -1.97
C GLU A 31 -7.93 15.84 -2.00
N TYR A 32 -7.94 17.16 -1.82
CA TYR A 32 -6.71 17.91 -1.72
C TYR A 32 -6.00 17.37 -0.48
N GLN A 33 -5.03 16.48 -0.70
CA GLN A 33 -4.24 15.88 0.36
C GLN A 33 -3.27 16.95 0.85
N ASP A 34 -3.11 17.03 2.16
CA ASP A 34 -1.99 17.75 2.75
C ASP A 34 -0.69 17.11 2.23
N PRO A 35 0.12 17.81 1.42
CA PRO A 35 1.33 17.22 0.86
C PRO A 35 2.40 16.92 1.92
N GLN A 36 2.31 17.54 3.10
CA GLN A 36 3.19 17.24 4.24
C GLN A 36 2.72 15.94 4.92
N ASN A 37 1.42 15.81 5.17
CA ASN A 37 0.82 14.64 5.83
C ASN A 37 -0.23 13.92 4.95
N PRO A 38 0.17 13.29 3.83
CA PRO A 38 -0.78 12.69 2.91
C PRO A 38 -1.48 11.47 3.53
N VAL A 39 -2.78 11.35 3.27
CA VAL A 39 -3.64 10.26 3.78
C VAL A 39 -4.24 9.47 2.62
N CYS A 40 -4.01 8.16 2.59
CA CYS A 40 -4.58 7.23 1.63
C CYS A 40 -5.66 6.36 2.29
N LYS A 41 -6.83 6.25 1.66
CA LYS A 41 -7.95 5.42 2.15
C LYS A 41 -8.19 4.15 1.32
N THR A 42 -7.30 3.86 0.37
CA THR A 42 -7.42 2.70 -0.54
C THR A 42 -6.36 1.65 -0.25
N LEU A 43 -6.69 0.39 -0.55
CA LEU A 43 -5.78 -0.75 -0.47
C LEU A 43 -5.96 -1.61 -1.74
N PRO A 44 -4.94 -1.74 -2.62
CA PRO A 44 -3.64 -1.07 -2.58
C PRO A 44 -3.75 0.45 -2.76
N GLY A 45 -2.76 1.19 -2.26
CA GLY A 45 -2.75 2.65 -2.36
C GLY A 45 -1.37 3.25 -2.22
N ALA A 46 -1.02 4.19 -3.10
CA ALA A 46 0.26 4.90 -3.08
C ALA A 46 0.04 6.41 -2.95
N ILE A 47 0.90 7.05 -2.18
CA ILE A 47 0.89 8.49 -1.90
C ILE A 47 2.29 9.06 -2.01
N LYS A 48 2.37 10.36 -2.28
CA LYS A 48 3.61 11.11 -2.39
C LYS A 48 3.60 12.25 -1.38
N SER A 49 4.71 12.43 -0.68
CA SER A 49 4.93 13.57 0.23
C SER A 49 5.80 14.65 -0.39
N ASP A 50 5.73 15.86 0.17
CA ASP A 50 6.61 17.00 -0.13
C ASP A 50 8.09 16.73 0.19
N LEU A 51 8.36 15.71 1.02
CA LEU A 51 9.72 15.21 1.23
C LEU A 51 10.27 14.44 0.03
N GLN A 52 9.56 14.41 -1.10
CA GLN A 52 9.94 13.68 -2.31
C GLN A 52 10.06 12.18 -2.06
N VAL A 53 9.19 11.66 -1.20
CA VAL A 53 9.06 10.24 -0.90
C VAL A 53 7.75 9.75 -1.48
N ILE A 54 7.82 8.69 -2.26
CA ILE A 54 6.66 7.93 -2.74
C ILE A 54 6.64 6.65 -1.92
N ALA A 55 5.50 6.35 -1.32
CA ALA A 55 5.31 5.11 -0.62
C ALA A 55 3.93 4.54 -0.95
N GLY A 56 3.82 3.22 -0.94
CA GLY A 56 2.58 2.52 -1.26
C GLY A 56 2.37 1.30 -0.39
N LEU A 57 1.19 1.19 0.22
CA LEU A 57 0.73 -0.01 0.87
C LEU A 57 0.16 -0.94 -0.21
N LYS A 58 0.90 -2.00 -0.54
CA LYS A 58 0.54 -2.97 -1.57
C LYS A 58 -0.45 -4.00 -1.08
N SER A 59 -0.20 -4.52 0.11
CA SER A 59 -1.05 -5.55 0.70
C SER A 59 -1.05 -5.42 2.22
N MET A 60 -2.17 -5.84 2.81
CA MET A 60 -2.34 -6.00 4.24
C MET A 60 -3.03 -7.34 4.46
N LYS A 61 -2.57 -8.08 5.48
CA LYS A 61 -3.17 -9.36 5.87
C LYS A 61 -3.13 -9.52 7.38
N ILE A 62 -4.28 -9.81 7.96
CA ILE A 62 -4.45 -10.11 9.38
C ILE A 62 -4.70 -11.62 9.53
N GLU A 63 -3.79 -12.33 10.18
CA GLU A 63 -3.91 -13.76 10.45
C GLU A 63 -3.35 -14.09 11.85
N LYS A 64 -4.11 -14.86 12.65
CA LYS A 64 -3.67 -15.40 13.95
C LYS A 64 -3.11 -14.34 14.92
N GLY A 65 -3.68 -13.14 14.92
CA GLY A 65 -3.25 -12.04 15.81
C GLY A 65 -1.99 -11.31 15.33
N THR A 66 -1.57 -11.50 14.08
CA THR A 66 -0.50 -10.72 13.46
C THR A 66 -1.04 -10.00 12.22
N CYS A 67 -0.78 -8.69 12.14
CA CYS A 67 -0.98 -7.93 10.91
C CYS A 67 0.35 -7.88 10.14
N THR A 68 0.32 -8.25 8.87
CA THR A 68 1.45 -8.19 7.95
C THR A 68 1.15 -7.18 6.84
N LEU A 69 2.15 -6.38 6.50
CA LEU A 69 2.05 -5.30 5.51
C LEU A 69 3.17 -5.44 4.50
N GLU A 70 2.87 -5.25 3.22
CA GLU A 70 3.86 -5.10 2.15
C GLU A 70 3.88 -3.65 1.67
N VAL A 71 5.03 -3.00 1.77
CA VAL A 71 5.17 -1.57 1.52
C VAL A 71 6.26 -1.31 0.50
N ASP A 72 5.92 -0.60 -0.56
CA ASP A 72 6.90 -0.04 -1.50
C ASP A 72 7.31 1.36 -1.06
N ILE A 73 8.60 1.66 -1.15
CA ILE A 73 9.14 2.98 -0.82
C ILE A 73 10.20 3.38 -1.86
N GLU A 74 10.07 4.58 -2.39
CA GLU A 74 11.08 5.26 -3.19
C GLU A 74 11.30 6.68 -2.66
N SER A 75 12.56 7.06 -2.48
CA SER A 75 12.93 8.42 -2.08
C SER A 75 13.76 9.10 -3.15
N ALA A 76 13.41 10.33 -3.53
CA ALA A 76 14.26 11.18 -4.36
C ALA A 76 15.18 12.10 -3.53
N ARG A 77 15.13 12.02 -2.19
CA ARG A 77 15.93 12.85 -1.28
C ARG A 77 17.43 12.59 -1.48
N ALA A 78 18.23 13.65 -1.40
CA ALA A 78 19.68 13.54 -1.43
C ALA A 78 20.21 12.77 -0.21
N ASN A 79 19.63 13.02 0.96
CA ASN A 79 19.96 12.30 2.18
C ASN A 79 19.13 11.00 2.26
N PRO A 80 19.78 9.82 2.31
CA PRO A 80 19.09 8.56 2.52
C PRO A 80 18.23 8.59 3.78
N ILE A 81 17.16 7.80 3.77
CA ILE A 81 16.28 7.66 4.93
C ILE A 81 16.67 6.37 5.65
N PRO A 82 17.07 6.40 6.93
CA PRO A 82 17.21 5.19 7.73
C PRO A 82 16.00 4.26 7.61
N LEU A 83 16.23 2.98 7.38
CA LEU A 83 15.22 1.94 7.41
C LEU A 83 15.28 1.27 8.77
N ASP A 84 14.52 1.82 9.71
CA ASP A 84 14.43 1.34 11.08
C ASP A 84 12.97 1.26 11.54
N PRO A 85 12.64 0.39 12.51
CA PRO A 85 11.28 0.23 13.00
C PRO A 85 10.66 1.50 13.60
N TYR A 86 11.46 2.48 14.03
CA TYR A 86 10.96 3.70 14.70
C TYR A 86 10.19 4.63 13.77
N ARG A 87 10.17 4.31 12.47
CA ARG A 87 9.51 5.08 11.43
C ARG A 87 8.15 4.52 11.04
N PHE A 88 7.74 3.40 11.64
CA PHE A 88 6.49 2.74 11.32
C PHE A 88 5.63 2.58 12.56
N SER A 89 4.33 2.78 12.41
CA SER A 89 3.35 2.43 13.44
C SER A 89 2.08 1.89 12.82
N VAL A 90 1.40 1.04 13.57
CA VAL A 90 0.11 0.48 13.20
C VAL A 90 -0.83 0.66 14.38
N ALA A 91 -2.01 1.22 14.12
CA ALA A 91 -3.06 1.38 15.11
C ALA A 91 -4.40 0.84 14.58
N VAL A 92 -5.33 0.57 15.48
CA VAL A 92 -6.74 0.37 15.13
C VAL A 92 -7.55 1.42 15.87
N LYS A 93 -8.20 2.31 15.11
CA LYS A 93 -9.14 3.30 15.65
C LYS A 93 -10.49 2.64 15.86
N ASP A 94 -11.10 2.93 17.01
CA ASP A 94 -12.47 2.54 17.30
C ASP A 94 -13.48 3.49 16.64
N VAL A 95 -14.73 3.04 16.51
CA VAL A 95 -15.84 3.81 15.93
C VAL A 95 -16.14 5.10 16.71
N LYS A 96 -15.79 5.14 18.00
CA LYS A 96 -16.08 6.26 18.92
C LYS A 96 -14.97 7.31 19.03
N ASP A 97 -13.86 7.16 18.30
CA ASP A 97 -12.73 8.10 18.27
C ASP A 97 -12.12 8.46 19.66
N GLU A 98 -12.37 7.65 20.70
CA GLU A 98 -11.87 7.94 22.05
C GLU A 98 -10.38 7.56 22.20
N GLN A 99 -10.08 6.27 22.09
CA GLN A 99 -8.72 5.72 22.12
C GLN A 99 -8.60 4.59 21.10
N PRO A 100 -7.42 4.40 20.50
CA PRO A 100 -7.21 3.25 19.63
C PRO A 100 -7.34 1.96 20.44
N VAL A 101 -8.11 0.99 19.92
CA VAL A 101 -8.23 -0.35 20.54
C VAL A 101 -6.93 -1.14 20.46
N TYR A 102 -6.04 -0.73 19.55
CA TYR A 102 -4.71 -1.29 19.39
C TYR A 102 -3.75 -0.21 18.92
N PHE A 103 -2.55 -0.21 19.50
CA PHE A 103 -1.45 0.62 19.05
C PHE A 103 -0.16 -0.18 19.16
N SER A 104 0.55 -0.26 18.05
CA SER A 104 1.85 -0.89 17.94
C SER A 104 2.82 0.09 17.32
N ASP A 105 3.82 0.44 18.11
CA ASP A 105 4.87 1.37 17.73
C ASP A 105 6.26 0.77 17.93
N ASN A 106 7.22 1.65 18.14
CA ASN A 106 8.64 1.44 18.04
C ASN A 106 9.30 0.79 19.29
N TYR A 107 8.53 0.50 20.34
CA TYR A 107 9.00 -0.27 21.50
C TYR A 107 8.76 -1.78 21.34
N GLY A 108 9.11 -2.32 20.18
CA GLY A 108 9.00 -3.75 19.86
C GLY A 108 7.65 -4.17 19.25
N GLY A 109 6.82 -3.22 18.82
CA GLY A 109 5.55 -3.48 18.17
C GLY A 109 5.72 -3.82 16.69
N VAL A 110 6.07 -2.83 15.86
CA VAL A 110 6.26 -3.05 14.42
C VAL A 110 7.66 -3.62 14.14
N ARG A 111 7.72 -4.73 13.42
CA ARG A 111 8.97 -5.42 13.03
C ARG A 111 9.15 -5.38 11.52
N ILE A 112 10.36 -5.07 11.06
CA ILE A 112 10.73 -5.23 9.66
C ILE A 112 11.21 -6.68 9.48
N LEU A 113 10.58 -7.42 8.57
CA LEU A 113 10.86 -8.85 8.38
C LEU A 113 12.04 -9.11 7.44
N ASP A 114 12.28 -8.22 6.48
CA ASP A 114 13.25 -8.41 5.42
C ASP A 114 13.99 -7.13 5.02
N ALA A 115 14.66 -6.50 5.99
CA ALA A 115 15.58 -5.40 5.72
C ALA A 115 16.92 -5.93 5.17
N LYS A 116 17.25 -5.58 3.92
CA LYS A 116 18.56 -5.88 3.31
C LYS A 116 19.59 -4.76 3.49
N ASP A 117 19.14 -3.51 3.34
CA ASP A 117 19.94 -2.30 3.50
C ASP A 117 19.36 -1.53 4.70
N PRO A 118 20.19 -1.02 5.63
CA PRO A 118 19.72 -0.14 6.70
C PRO A 118 19.22 1.22 6.20
N LEU A 119 19.27 1.51 4.90
CA LEU A 119 18.90 2.79 4.30
C LEU A 119 17.97 2.62 3.08
N ILE A 120 16.95 3.47 3.01
CA ILE A 120 16.25 3.79 1.76
C ILE A 120 17.11 4.80 1.01
N GLN A 121 17.76 4.33 -0.06
CA GLN A 121 18.68 5.10 -0.88
C GLN A 121 17.96 5.94 -1.92
N GLN A 122 18.60 7.04 -2.35
CA GLN A 122 18.05 7.92 -3.38
C GLN A 122 17.80 7.17 -4.70
N LYS A 123 16.58 7.26 -5.23
CA LYS A 123 16.13 6.68 -6.52
C LYS A 123 16.39 5.17 -6.62
N LYS A 124 16.37 4.47 -5.48
CA LYS A 124 16.40 3.01 -5.41
C LYS A 124 15.12 2.53 -4.73
N PRO A 125 14.07 2.21 -5.50
CA PRO A 125 12.85 1.65 -4.94
C PRO A 125 13.14 0.38 -4.15
N ILE A 126 12.50 0.24 -2.99
CA ILE A 126 12.55 -0.97 -2.18
C ILE A 126 11.13 -1.44 -1.88
N THR A 127 11.00 -2.73 -1.62
CA THR A 127 9.80 -3.34 -1.04
C THR A 127 10.21 -3.96 0.29
N ILE A 128 9.44 -3.69 1.35
CA ILE A 128 9.66 -4.23 2.69
C ILE A 128 8.40 -4.90 3.20
N HIS A 129 8.58 -5.90 4.07
CA HIS A 129 7.51 -6.55 4.78
C HIS A 129 7.58 -6.19 6.26
N LEU A 130 6.44 -5.75 6.81
CA LEU A 130 6.28 -5.40 8.20
C LEU A 130 5.37 -6.40 8.91
N ALA A 131 5.56 -6.60 10.21
CA ALA A 131 4.65 -7.34 11.06
C ALA A 131 4.36 -6.57 12.35
N ALA A 132 3.11 -6.63 12.80
CA ALA A 132 2.67 -6.13 14.10
C ALA A 132 1.91 -7.25 14.83
N ASP A 133 2.41 -7.67 15.98
CA ASP A 133 1.87 -8.79 16.76
C ASP A 133 0.79 -8.32 17.76
N HIS A 134 0.06 -9.27 18.33
CA HIS A 134 -1.09 -9.02 19.21
C HIS A 134 -2.16 -8.13 18.57
N PHE A 135 -2.25 -8.18 17.24
CA PHE A 135 -3.22 -7.43 16.45
C PHE A 135 -4.63 -7.98 16.71
N PRO A 136 -5.62 -7.13 17.02
CA PRO A 136 -6.97 -7.57 17.34
C PRO A 136 -7.71 -8.08 16.10
N THR A 137 -8.80 -8.81 16.31
CA THR A 137 -9.78 -9.03 15.25
C THR A 137 -10.43 -7.69 14.90
N LEU A 138 -10.48 -7.35 13.62
CA LEU A 138 -11.06 -6.08 13.15
C LEU A 138 -12.59 -6.12 13.22
N GLU A 139 -13.18 -5.26 14.04
CA GLU A 139 -14.64 -5.16 14.22
C GLU A 139 -15.27 -4.17 13.22
N GLU A 140 -16.60 -4.22 13.08
CA GLU A 140 -17.35 -3.34 12.17
C GLU A 140 -17.14 -1.86 12.53
N GLY A 141 -16.93 -1.02 11.51
CA GLY A 141 -16.63 0.40 11.68
C GLY A 141 -15.21 0.74 12.14
N GLN A 142 -14.38 -0.24 12.50
CA GLN A 142 -12.98 0.01 12.88
C GLN A 142 -12.10 0.33 11.66
N THR A 143 -11.06 1.13 11.91
CA THR A 143 -10.10 1.56 10.88
C THR A 143 -8.67 1.25 11.30
N VAL A 144 -7.94 0.54 10.44
CA VAL A 144 -6.51 0.34 10.60
C VAL A 144 -5.77 1.57 10.11
N VAL A 145 -4.88 2.10 10.95
CA VAL A 145 -4.04 3.26 10.64
C VAL A 145 -2.59 2.82 10.58
N PHE A 146 -2.05 2.72 9.38
CA PHE A 146 -0.62 2.51 9.15
C PHE A 146 0.06 3.85 8.88
N LYS A 147 1.17 4.14 9.57
CA LYS A 147 1.96 5.34 9.35
C LYS A 147 3.40 5.01 9.02
N PHE A 148 3.94 5.74 8.06
CA PHE A 148 5.37 5.81 7.76
C PHE A 148 5.87 7.23 7.99
N MET A 149 6.95 7.40 8.75
CA MET A 149 7.57 8.68 9.10
C MET A 149 8.95 8.78 8.42
N PRO A 150 9.05 9.45 7.25
CA PRO A 150 10.32 9.63 6.55
C PRO A 150 11.35 10.45 7.34
N ILE A 151 10.92 11.24 8.32
CA ILE A 151 11.78 11.92 9.30
C ILE A 151 11.16 11.67 10.68
N ARG A 152 11.88 10.95 11.54
CA ARG A 152 11.38 10.48 12.83
C ARG A 152 11.01 11.65 13.75
N GLU A 153 11.79 12.71 13.71
CA GLU A 153 11.65 13.92 14.53
C GLU A 153 10.59 14.90 13.99
N SER A 154 9.98 14.59 12.84
CA SER A 154 9.03 15.47 12.16
C SER A 154 7.75 14.71 11.76
N PRO A 155 6.92 14.31 12.74
CA PRO A 155 5.71 13.53 12.51
C PRO A 155 4.67 14.27 11.65
N GLU A 156 4.75 15.60 11.53
CA GLU A 156 3.97 16.40 10.60
C GLU A 156 4.20 16.04 9.12
N TYR A 157 5.30 15.31 8.82
CA TYR A 157 5.57 14.78 7.48
C TYR A 157 5.24 13.28 7.33
N SER A 158 4.38 12.75 8.19
CA SER A 158 3.98 11.33 8.13
C SER A 158 3.19 11.03 6.85
N MET A 159 3.34 9.82 6.34
CA MET A 159 2.52 9.27 5.28
C MET A 159 1.58 8.25 5.91
N THR A 160 0.26 8.44 5.75
CA THR A 160 -0.74 7.67 6.50
C THR A 160 -1.66 6.88 5.56
N TRP A 161 -1.95 5.65 5.91
CA TRP A 161 -3.01 4.84 5.32
C TRP A 161 -4.09 4.57 6.36
N GLU A 162 -5.32 4.96 6.06
CA GLU A 162 -6.50 4.72 6.89
C GLU A 162 -7.40 3.72 6.17
N ILE A 163 -7.26 2.44 6.52
CA ILE A 163 -7.95 1.33 5.87
C ILE A 163 -9.11 0.90 6.75
N THR A 164 -10.33 1.21 6.32
CA THR A 164 -11.52 0.73 7.01
C THR A 164 -11.65 -0.78 6.85
N LYS A 165 -12.41 -1.43 7.73
CA LYS A 165 -12.70 -2.86 7.61
C LYS A 165 -13.30 -3.21 6.26
N GLU A 166 -14.20 -2.39 5.73
CA GLU A 166 -14.86 -2.64 4.44
C GLU A 166 -13.84 -2.66 3.29
N VAL A 167 -12.92 -1.68 3.26
CA VAL A 167 -11.83 -1.62 2.27
C VAL A 167 -10.92 -2.84 2.37
N TYR A 168 -10.60 -3.26 3.61
CA TYR A 168 -9.79 -4.46 3.84
C TYR A 168 -10.50 -5.73 3.36
N GLU A 169 -11.76 -5.93 3.71
CA GLU A 169 -12.53 -7.11 3.32
C GLU A 169 -12.73 -7.21 1.80
N GLU A 170 -13.00 -6.08 1.14
CA GLU A 170 -13.06 -6.00 -0.32
C GLU A 170 -11.73 -6.40 -0.96
N PHE A 171 -10.61 -5.90 -0.44
CA PHE A 171 -9.28 -6.27 -0.89
C PHE A 171 -9.05 -7.79 -0.77
N ILE A 172 -9.34 -8.38 0.39
CA ILE A 172 -9.16 -9.83 0.63
C ILE A 172 -10.07 -10.69 -0.28
N ALA A 173 -11.31 -10.26 -0.50
CA ALA A 173 -12.23 -10.94 -1.41
C ALA A 173 -11.68 -10.95 -2.86
N ASN A 174 -11.16 -9.81 -3.32
CA ASN A 174 -10.57 -9.67 -4.67
C ASN A 174 -9.27 -10.49 -4.86
N GLN A 175 -8.49 -10.70 -3.80
CA GLN A 175 -7.32 -11.60 -3.83
C GLN A 175 -7.71 -13.09 -3.92
N SER A 176 -8.92 -13.44 -3.48
CA SER A 176 -9.41 -14.82 -3.48
C SER A 176 -10.06 -15.21 -4.81
N THR A 177 -10.70 -14.26 -5.49
CA THR A 177 -11.35 -14.48 -6.79
C THR A 177 -10.37 -14.54 -7.97
N SER A 178 -9.19 -13.90 -7.85
CA SER A 178 -8.13 -13.94 -8.88
C SER A 178 -7.35 -15.26 -8.96
N LYS A 179 -7.62 -16.21 -8.04
CA LYS A 179 -6.98 -17.54 -8.00
C LYS A 179 -7.80 -18.66 -8.64
N ASN A 180 -8.95 -18.35 -9.26
CA ASN A 180 -9.83 -19.32 -9.93
C ASN A 180 -9.77 -19.20 -11.45
#